data_AF-A0A8J9Y8D6-F1
#
_entry.id   AF-A0A8J9Y8D6-F1
#
_cell.length_a   1.000
_cell.length_b   1.000
_cell.length_c   1.000
_cell.angle_alpha   90.00
_cell.angle_beta   90.00
_cell.angle_gamma   90.00
#
_symmetry.space_group_name_H-M   'P 1'
#
loop_
_entity.id
_entity.type
_entity.pdbx_description
1 polymer ?
#
loop_
_entity_poly.entity_id
_entity_poly.type
_entity_poly.pdbx_seq_one_letter_code
_entity_poly.pdbx_strand_id
1 'polypeptide(L)' 'MRNEYDSENDNGEIIPGEWRTVTPENDCFVALPREVNTNLCPEDTRNELVEYFLSDVGSLEWQYDQ' A
#
# COMPACT_ATOMS: atom_id res chain seq x y z
N MET A 1 -9.67 7.11 -19.02
CA MET A 1 -8.84 6.13 -18.28
C MET A 1 -8.68 6.69 -16.88
N ARG A 2 -8.94 5.88 -15.86
CA ARG A 2 -8.62 6.23 -14.48
C ARG A 2 -7.12 6.00 -14.28
N ASN A 3 -6.37 6.99 -13.80
CA ASN A 3 -4.96 6.82 -13.51
C ASN A 3 -4.83 6.16 -12.14
N GLU A 4 -4.56 4.85 -12.12
CA GLU A 4 -4.39 4.07 -10.89
C GLU A 4 -3.10 4.40 -10.14
N TYR A 5 -2.15 5.07 -10.79
CA TYR A 5 -0.81 5.36 -10.27
C TYR A 5 -0.49 6.85 -10.39
N ASP A 6 0.49 7.29 -9.62
CA ASP A 6 1.06 8.64 -9.79
C ASP A 6 1.74 8.77 -11.15
N SER A 7 1.72 9.99 -11.68
CA SER A 7 2.43 10.34 -12.92
C SER A 7 3.16 11.67 -12.72
N GLU A 8 4.25 11.88 -13.45
CA GLU A 8 5.02 13.13 -13.40
C GLU A 8 4.74 13.93 -14.68
N ASN A 9 4.53 15.24 -14.54
CA ASN A 9 4.38 16.12 -15.70
C ASN A 9 5.74 16.64 -16.21
N ASP A 10 5.73 17.34 -17.34
CA ASP A 10 6.95 17.86 -17.97
C ASP A 10 7.72 18.89 -17.12
N ASN A 11 7.12 19.40 -16.04
CA ASN A 11 7.74 20.32 -15.09
C ASN A 11 8.31 19.60 -13.85
N GLY A 12 8.21 18.27 -13.79
CA GLY A 12 8.63 17.46 -12.65
C GLY A 12 7.64 17.42 -11.49
N GLU A 13 6.39 17.87 -11.70
CA GLU A 13 5.36 17.84 -10.67
C GLU A 13 4.66 16.49 -10.67
N ILE A 14 4.50 15.89 -9.48
CA ILE A 14 3.77 14.64 -9.29
C ILE A 14 2.27 14.92 -9.33
N ILE A 15 1.61 14.35 -10.34
CA ILE A 15 0.15 14.24 -10.46
C ILE A 15 -0.28 12.98 -9.70
N PRO A 16 -1.02 13.11 -8.58
CA PRO A 16 -1.50 11.98 -7.81
C PRO A 16 -2.42 11.06 -8.62
N GLY A 17 -2.21 9.75 -8.52
CA GLY A 17 -3.14 8.74 -9.01
C GLY A 17 -4.35 8.58 -8.09
N GLU A 18 -5.42 7.94 -8.58
CA GLU A 18 -6.66 7.72 -7.84
C GLU A 18 -6.49 6.85 -6.58
N TRP A 19 -5.36 6.15 -6.45
CA TRP A 19 -5.00 5.44 -5.22
C TRP A 19 -4.79 6.38 -4.02
N ARG A 20 -4.43 7.64 -4.27
CA ARG A 20 -4.31 8.66 -3.22
C ARG A 20 -5.67 9.28 -2.95
N THR A 21 -6.28 8.91 -1.83
CA THR A 21 -7.45 9.63 -1.31
C THR A 21 -6.96 10.83 -0.51
N VAL A 22 -7.20 12.05 -1.01
CA VAL A 22 -6.85 13.27 -0.29
C VAL A 22 -8.02 13.68 0.58
N THR A 23 -7.89 13.53 1.90
CA THR A 23 -8.90 14.00 2.86
C THR A 23 -8.70 15.50 3.11
N PRO A 24 -9.70 16.36 2.87
CA PRO A 24 -9.56 17.80 3.06
C PRO A 24 -9.57 18.25 4.53
N GLU A 25 -9.86 17.35 5.47
CA GLU A 25 -10.03 17.67 6.89
C GLU A 25 -8.83 17.21 7.72
N ASN A 26 -8.41 18.05 8.67
CA ASN A 26 -7.27 17.87 9.59
C ASN A 26 -7.37 16.65 10.53
N ASP A 27 -8.39 15.80 10.37
CA ASP A 27 -8.60 14.60 11.16
C ASP A 27 -8.50 13.35 10.29
N CYS A 28 -7.26 13.06 9.86
CA CYS A 28 -6.94 11.86 9.10
C CYS A 28 -7.41 10.57 9.81
N PHE A 29 -7.53 10.59 11.15
CA PHE A 29 -7.96 9.42 11.92
C PHE A 29 -9.44 9.08 11.77
N VAL A 30 -10.28 10.05 11.37
CA VAL A 30 -11.70 9.80 11.07
C VAL A 30 -11.87 9.15 9.70
N ALA A 31 -11.00 9.49 8.74
CA ALA A 31 -11.02 8.91 7.40
C ALA A 31 -10.37 7.51 7.33
N LEU A 32 -9.52 7.17 8.30
CA LEU A 32 -9.00 5.81 8.41
C LEU A 32 -10.13 4.87 8.82
N PRO A 33 -10.44 3.82 8.04
CA PRO A 33 -11.38 2.82 8.48
C PRO A 33 -10.86 2.21 9.79
N ARG A 34 -11.70 2.23 10.83
CA ARG A 34 -11.43 1.40 12.01
C ARG A 34 -11.54 -0.04 11.55
N GLU A 35 -10.42 -0.75 11.61
CA GLU A 35 -10.40 -2.18 11.34
C GLU A 35 -11.42 -2.85 12.27
N VAL A 36 -12.49 -3.38 11.70
CA VAL A 36 -13.32 -4.33 12.43
C VAL A 36 -12.41 -5.52 12.62
N ASN A 37 -12.16 -5.90 13.86
CA ASN A 37 -11.34 -7.05 14.24
C ASN A 37 -12.01 -8.32 13.66
N THR A 38 -11.85 -8.54 12.36
CA THR A 38 -12.06 -9.82 11.72
C THR A 38 -11.05 -10.74 12.37
N ASN A 39 -11.49 -11.92 12.81
CA ASN A 39 -10.75 -12.88 13.65
C ASN A 39 -9.44 -13.45 13.05
N LEU A 40 -8.67 -12.65 12.32
CA LEU A 40 -7.36 -12.97 11.81
C LEU A 40 -6.37 -12.62 12.91
N CYS A 41 -5.67 -13.63 13.41
CA CYS A 41 -4.59 -13.39 14.35
C CYS A 41 -3.50 -12.59 13.60
N PRO A 42 -2.95 -11.51 14.17
CA PRO A 42 -1.83 -10.79 13.54
C PRO A 42 -0.64 -11.70 13.17
N GLU A 43 -0.49 -12.81 13.88
CA GLU A 43 0.50 -13.85 13.58
C GLU A 43 0.22 -14.57 12.26
N ASP A 44 -1.05 -14.83 11.93
CA ASP A 44 -1.45 -15.49 10.69
C ASP A 44 -1.14 -14.58 9.49
N THR A 45 -1.52 -13.31 9.57
CA THR A 45 -1.20 -12.32 8.52
C THR A 45 0.31 -12.15 8.35
N ARG A 46 1.06 -12.12 9.45
CA ARG A 46 2.53 -12.05 9.39
C ARG A 46 3.10 -13.29 8.69
N ASN A 47 2.62 -14.48 9.03
CA ASN A 47 3.12 -15.72 8.44
C ASN A 47 2.78 -15.78 6.94
N GLU A 48 1.57 -15.38 6.55
CA GLU A 48 1.15 -15.29 5.14
C GLU A 48 2.04 -14.32 4.34
N LEU A 49 2.35 -13.14 4.89
CA LEU A 49 3.24 -12.18 4.23
C LEU A 49 4.66 -12.73 4.07
N VAL A 50 5.19 -13.42 5.08
CA VAL A 50 6.51 -14.06 4.99
C VAL A 50 6.51 -15.13 3.91
N GLU A 51 5.49 -16.00 3.86
CA GLU A 51 5.36 -17.02 2.81
C GLU A 51 5.27 -16.39 1.41
N TYR A 52 4.50 -15.32 1.26
CA TYR A 52 4.40 -14.59 0.00
C TYR A 52 5.75 -14.04 -0.46
N PHE A 53 6.48 -13.34 0.42
CA PHE A 53 7.76 -12.73 0.07
C PHE A 53 8.89 -13.75 -0.17
N LEU A 54 8.73 -14.98 0.29
CA LEU A 54 9.65 -16.10 0.00
C LEU A 54 9.22 -16.91 -1.23
N SER A 55 8.03 -16.69 -1.77
CA SER A 55 7.53 -17.36 -2.98
C SER A 55 8.07 -16.72 -4.27
N ASP A 56 8.07 -17.48 -5.37
CA ASP A 56 8.51 -16.99 -6.69
C ASP A 56 7.70 -15.77 -7.20
N VAL A 57 6.47 -15.59 -6.71
CA VAL A 57 5.59 -14.48 -7.12
C VAL A 57 5.89 -13.22 -6.32
N GLY A 58 6.13 -13.37 -5.01
CA GLY A 58 6.34 -12.24 -4.10
C GLY A 58 7.80 -11.89 -3.86
N SER A 59 8.76 -12.71 -4.32
CA SER A 59 10.18 -12.43 -4.20
C SER A 59 10.56 -11.17 -4.97
N LEU A 60 11.37 -10.31 -4.36
CA LEU A 60 11.85 -9.06 -4.94
C LEU A 60 13.38 -9.07 -4.98
N GLU A 61 13.96 -8.63 -6.09
CA GLU A 61 15.43 -8.71 -6.30
C GLU A 61 16.24 -8.04 -5.18
N TRP A 62 15.76 -6.91 -4.66
CA TRP A 62 16.44 -6.17 -3.59
C TRP A 62 16.54 -6.95 -2.26
N GLN A 63 15.77 -8.03 -2.07
CA GLN A 63 15.84 -8.86 -0.85
C GLN A 63 17.16 -9.61 -0.73
N TYR A 64 17.86 -9.82 -1.84
CA TYR A 64 19.10 -10.61 -1.90
C TYR A 64 20.36 -9.74 -1.86
N ASP A 65 20.21 -8.41 -1.95
CA ASP A 65 21.30 -7.45 -1.86
C ASP A 65 21.48 -7.00 -0.41
N GLN A 66 22.38 -7.70 0.31
CA GLN A 66 22.80 -7.41 1.69
C GLN A 66 24.18 -6.72 1.72
#